data_AF-A0A944ESS8-F1
#
_entry.id   AF-A0A944ESS8-F1
#
_cell.length_a   1.000
_cell.length_b   1.000
_cell.length_c   1.000
_cell.angle_alpha   90.00
_cell.angle_beta   90.00
_cell.angle_gamma   90.00
#
_symmetry.space_group_name_H-M   'P 1'
#
loop_
_entity.id
_entity.type
_entity.pdbx_description
1 polymer ?
#
loop_
_entity_poly.entity_id
_entity_poly.type
_entity_poly.pdbx_seq_one_letter_code
_entity_poly.pdbx_strand_id
1 'polypeptide(L)'
;MADQTAKQLPSPAVELGAGSPFHPRLGDLASDLAKAGRIGVVVALPSETSTSYHLRPPGGGPEWSARSDGTTLRPVPVPITHVSPSKRDVIYDHRAQQAALPVTVHHEDGGTSESLLILTPAQVQLYLFQFEQLIERRENARKVER
;
A
#
# COMPACT_ATOMS: atom_id res chain seq x y z
N MET A 1 -4.18 37.20 9.93
CA MET A 1 -3.25 36.39 9.11
C MET A 1 -2.36 35.63 10.07
N ALA A 2 -2.76 34.42 10.47
CA ALA A 2 -1.93 33.51 11.25
C ALA A 2 -2.24 32.09 10.78
N ASP A 3 -1.21 31.46 10.23
CA ASP A 3 -1.19 30.18 9.54
C ASP A 3 -1.28 29.05 10.58
N GLN A 4 -2.39 28.30 10.61
CA GLN A 4 -2.53 27.10 11.44
C GLN A 4 -2.26 25.87 10.58
N THR A 5 -0.99 25.50 10.49
CA THR A 5 -0.56 24.20 9.99
C THR A 5 -0.92 23.14 11.04
N ALA A 6 -2.09 22.50 10.86
CA ALA A 6 -2.49 21.34 11.64
C ALA A 6 -1.51 20.19 11.33
N LYS A 7 -0.67 19.85 12.31
CA LYS A 7 0.19 18.67 12.29
C LYS A 7 -0.73 17.43 12.27
N GLN A 8 -0.86 16.79 11.13
CA GLN A 8 -1.61 15.55 11.00
C GLN A 8 -0.87 14.46 11.79
N LEU A 9 -1.44 14.04 12.92
CA LEU A 9 -0.91 12.95 13.73
C LEU A 9 -0.97 11.65 12.91
N PRO A 10 0.05 10.77 13.01
CA PRO A 10 -0.01 9.46 12.40
C PRO A 10 -1.23 8.71 12.97
N SER A 11 -2.11 8.27 12.07
CA SER A 11 -3.28 7.47 12.46
C SER A 11 -2.80 6.20 13.17
N PRO A 12 -3.48 5.75 14.24
CA PRO A 12 -3.16 4.47 14.85
C PRO A 12 -3.29 3.38 13.79
N ALA A 13 -2.30 2.48 13.76
CA ALA A 13 -2.26 1.34 12.86
C ALA A 13 -3.55 0.52 13.05
N VAL A 14 -4.51 0.73 12.14
CA VAL A 14 -5.60 -0.21 11.94
C VAL A 14 -4.91 -1.45 11.39
N GLU A 15 -4.97 -2.56 12.12
CA GLU A 15 -4.59 -3.86 11.59
C GLU A 15 -5.39 -4.07 10.30
N LEU A 16 -4.71 -3.90 9.16
CA LEU A 16 -5.26 -4.15 7.83
C LEU A 16 -5.35 -5.67 7.66
N GLY A 17 -6.28 -6.31 8.37
CA GLY A 17 -6.67 -7.68 8.10
C GLY A 17 -7.21 -7.73 6.67
N ALA A 18 -6.60 -8.55 5.82
CA ALA A 18 -7.06 -8.79 4.45
C ALA A 18 -8.55 -9.16 4.48
N GLY A 19 -9.39 -8.34 3.83
CA GLY A 19 -10.85 -8.54 3.79
C GLY A 19 -11.67 -7.69 4.76
N SER A 20 -11.05 -6.81 5.56
CA SER A 20 -11.81 -5.84 6.37
C SER A 20 -12.61 -4.89 5.46
N PRO A 21 -13.88 -4.57 5.79
CA PRO A 21 -14.67 -3.65 5.00
C PRO A 21 -13.97 -2.29 4.90
N PHE A 22 -13.91 -1.73 3.70
CA PHE A 22 -13.43 -0.38 3.50
C PHE A 22 -14.45 0.60 4.09
N HIS A 23 -14.00 1.44 5.02
CA HIS A 23 -14.81 2.50 5.63
C HIS A 23 -14.27 3.86 5.15
N PRO A 24 -14.78 4.40 4.04
CA PRO A 24 -14.28 5.65 3.48
C PRO A 24 -14.43 6.81 4.46
N ARG A 25 -13.41 7.64 4.55
CA ARG A 25 -13.36 8.89 5.32
C ARG A 25 -13.46 10.09 4.38
N LEU A 26 -13.78 11.24 4.95
CA LEU A 26 -13.78 12.49 4.20
C LEU A 26 -12.37 12.76 3.64
N GLY A 27 -12.29 13.02 2.33
CA GLY A 27 -11.04 13.22 1.61
C GLY A 27 -10.42 11.95 1.01
N ASP A 28 -10.92 10.76 1.35
CA ASP A 28 -10.39 9.51 0.77
C ASP A 28 -10.70 9.44 -0.72
N LEU A 29 -9.76 8.91 -1.50
CA LEU A 29 -10.02 8.45 -2.86
C LEU A 29 -10.66 7.07 -2.83
N ALA A 30 -11.81 6.95 -3.48
CA ALA A 30 -12.53 5.70 -3.60
C ALA A 30 -12.91 5.41 -5.07
N SER A 31 -12.80 4.14 -5.45
CA SER A 31 -13.38 3.61 -6.68
C SER A 31 -14.79 3.07 -6.38
N ASP A 32 -15.78 3.53 -7.14
CA ASP A 32 -17.17 3.10 -6.99
C ASP A 32 -17.52 2.01 -8.00
N LEU A 33 -17.62 0.77 -7.52
CA LEU A 33 -17.95 -0.40 -8.34
C LEU A 33 -19.36 -0.33 -8.92
N ALA A 34 -20.29 0.39 -8.28
CA ALA A 34 -21.63 0.61 -8.84
C ALA A 34 -21.64 1.62 -10.00
N LYS A 35 -20.53 2.32 -10.23
CA LYS A 35 -20.32 3.30 -11.30
C LYS A 35 -19.13 2.92 -12.19
N ALA A 36 -19.03 1.63 -12.52
CA ALA A 36 -17.99 1.08 -13.40
C ALA A 36 -16.54 1.41 -12.94
N GLY A 37 -16.32 1.46 -11.62
CA GLY A 37 -15.02 1.75 -11.03
C GLY A 37 -14.63 3.22 -11.06
N ARG A 38 -15.57 4.14 -11.36
CA ARG A 38 -15.32 5.59 -11.36
C ARG A 38 -14.69 6.02 -10.04
N ILE A 39 -13.60 6.79 -10.16
CA ILE A 39 -12.82 7.28 -9.01
C ILE A 39 -13.31 8.66 -8.58
N GLY A 40 -13.51 8.84 -7.28
CA GLY A 40 -13.85 10.12 -6.67
C GLY A 40 -13.25 10.31 -5.29
N VAL A 41 -13.11 11.56 -4.89
CA VAL A 41 -12.81 11.98 -3.53
C VAL A 41 -14.11 12.00 -2.74
N VAL A 42 -14.13 11.37 -1.57
CA VAL A 42 -15.28 11.42 -0.65
C VAL A 42 -15.41 12.82 -0.07
N VAL A 43 -16.52 13.49 -0.36
CA VAL A 43 -16.80 14.88 0.05
C VAL A 43 -17.95 15.00 1.06
N ALA A 44 -18.73 13.93 1.26
CA ALA A 44 -19.64 13.80 2.39
C ALA A 44 -19.80 12.33 2.80
N LEU A 45 -19.99 12.12 4.10
CA LEU A 45 -20.25 10.82 4.70
C LEU A 45 -21.76 10.68 4.99
N PRO A 46 -22.28 9.44 5.03
CA PRO A 46 -23.61 9.19 5.58
C PRO A 46 -23.70 9.70 7.02
N SER A 47 -24.78 10.39 7.34
CA SER A 47 -25.10 10.97 8.63
C SER A 47 -26.61 10.89 8.87
N GLU A 48 -27.10 11.43 9.98
CA GLU A 48 -28.54 11.55 10.22
C GLU A 48 -29.25 12.39 9.15
N THR A 49 -28.54 13.30 8.50
CA THR A 49 -29.07 14.23 7.49
C THR A 49 -28.72 13.84 6.05
N SER A 50 -27.84 12.86 5.85
CA SER A 50 -27.45 12.35 4.53
C SER A 50 -27.39 10.83 4.53
N THR A 51 -28.21 10.18 3.73
CA THR A 51 -28.28 8.70 3.68
C THR A 51 -27.30 8.09 2.68
N SER A 52 -26.27 8.83 2.24
CA SER A 52 -25.33 8.36 1.22
C SER A 52 -23.94 8.95 1.38
N TYR A 53 -22.93 8.25 0.86
CA TYR A 53 -21.64 8.86 0.59
C TYR A 53 -21.79 9.78 -0.63
N HIS A 54 -21.06 10.88 -0.63
CA HIS A 54 -20.97 11.77 -1.79
C HIS A 54 -19.53 11.83 -2.26
N LEU A 55 -19.34 11.71 -3.57
CA LEU A 55 -18.03 11.68 -4.21
C LEU A 55 -17.95 12.72 -5.33
N ARG A 56 -16.76 13.28 -5.53
CA ARG A 56 -16.46 14.22 -6.62
C ARG A 56 -15.21 13.77 -7.39
N PRO A 57 -15.12 13.96 -8.72
CA PRO A 57 -13.93 13.55 -9.45
C PRO A 57 -12.69 14.31 -8.96
N PRO A 58 -11.51 13.67 -8.96
CA PRO A 58 -10.24 14.38 -8.77
C PRO A 58 -10.10 15.43 -9.89
N GLY A 59 -9.94 16.71 -9.53
CA GLY A 59 -9.95 17.82 -10.49
C GLY A 59 -11.30 18.55 -10.63
N GLY A 60 -12.33 18.10 -9.92
CA GLY A 60 -13.64 18.76 -9.90
C GLY A 60 -14.64 18.19 -10.91
N GLY A 61 -15.84 18.76 -10.95
CA GLY A 61 -16.95 18.30 -11.77
C GLY A 61 -18.16 17.82 -10.97
N PRO A 62 -19.15 17.20 -11.64
CA PRO A 62 -20.41 16.84 -11.00
C PRO A 62 -20.20 15.75 -9.95
N GLU A 63 -20.75 16.03 -8.78
CA GLU A 63 -20.82 15.10 -7.66
C GLU A 63 -21.76 13.93 -7.97
N TRP A 64 -21.53 12.78 -7.34
CA TRP A 64 -22.47 11.67 -7.33
C TRP A 64 -22.55 11.01 -5.95
N SER A 65 -23.65 10.31 -5.72
CA SER A 65 -23.88 9.57 -4.49
C SER A 65 -23.56 8.08 -4.65
N ALA A 66 -23.01 7.49 -3.59
CA ALA A 66 -22.82 6.05 -3.42
C ALA A 66 -23.59 5.56 -2.17
N ARG A 67 -23.84 4.25 -2.09
CA ARG A 67 -24.62 3.63 -1.02
C ARG A 67 -24.03 3.93 0.36
N SER A 68 -24.88 4.22 1.35
CA SER A 68 -24.47 4.50 2.73
C SER A 68 -23.75 3.37 3.44
N ASP A 69 -23.96 2.13 3.00
CA ASP A 69 -23.25 0.96 3.55
C ASP A 69 -21.78 0.86 3.07
N GLY A 70 -21.33 1.72 2.15
CA GLY A 70 -19.97 1.74 1.63
C GLY A 70 -19.58 0.49 0.82
N THR A 71 -20.49 -0.47 0.62
CA THR A 71 -20.16 -1.80 0.10
C THR A 71 -19.71 -1.79 -1.36
N THR A 72 -20.04 -0.74 -2.11
CA THR A 72 -19.63 -0.55 -3.51
C THR A 72 -18.33 0.24 -3.64
N LEU A 73 -17.86 0.84 -2.54
CA LEU A 73 -16.64 1.64 -2.53
C LEU A 73 -15.44 0.75 -2.22
N ARG A 74 -14.34 0.99 -2.92
CA ARG A 74 -13.04 0.37 -2.67
C ARG A 74 -11.99 1.48 -2.54
N PRO A 75 -10.96 1.28 -1.69
CA PRO A 75 -9.83 2.20 -1.70
C PRO A 75 -9.19 2.19 -3.08
N VAL A 76 -8.79 3.35 -3.58
CA VAL A 76 -7.97 3.41 -4.80
C VAL A 76 -6.57 2.91 -4.43
N PRO A 77 -6.06 1.83 -5.07
CA PRO A 77 -4.73 1.33 -4.76
C PRO A 77 -3.68 2.32 -5.22
N VAL A 78 -2.72 2.63 -4.34
CA VAL A 78 -1.55 3.43 -4.70
C VAL A 78 -0.51 2.53 -5.38
N PRO A 79 -0.05 2.86 -6.59
CA PRO A 79 0.95 2.06 -7.31
C PRO A 79 2.20 1.80 -6.47
N ILE A 80 2.72 0.57 -6.57
CA ILE A 80 3.98 0.18 -5.96
C ILE A 80 5.12 0.60 -6.87
N THR A 81 6.12 1.28 -6.33
CA THR A 81 7.33 1.69 -7.07
C THR A 81 8.43 0.64 -6.96
N HIS A 82 8.73 0.20 -5.75
CA HIS A 82 9.75 -0.82 -5.49
C HIS A 82 9.55 -1.48 -4.12
N VAL A 83 10.31 -2.56 -3.89
CA VAL A 83 10.31 -3.33 -2.64
C VAL A 83 11.74 -3.47 -2.16
N SER A 84 11.96 -3.23 -0.86
CA SER A 84 13.27 -3.39 -0.22
C SER A 84 13.19 -4.37 0.94
N PRO A 85 14.20 -5.24 1.15
CA PRO A 85 14.29 -6.03 2.39
C PRO A 85 14.25 -5.13 3.62
N SER A 86 13.46 -5.49 4.63
CA SER A 86 13.53 -4.81 5.93
C SER A 86 14.71 -5.37 6.74
N LYS A 87 15.18 -4.61 7.75
CA LYS A 87 16.32 -4.99 8.62
C LYS A 87 15.90 -6.06 9.65
N ARG A 88 15.26 -7.13 9.19
CA ARG A 88 14.81 -8.28 10.00
C ARG A 88 15.28 -9.57 9.35
N ASP A 89 15.41 -10.62 10.15
CA ASP A 89 15.87 -11.92 9.68
C ASP A 89 14.83 -12.60 8.78
N VAL A 90 15.33 -13.43 7.86
CA VAL A 90 14.49 -14.34 7.07
C VAL A 90 13.99 -15.46 7.96
N ILE A 91 12.70 -15.77 7.85
CA ILE A 91 12.05 -16.85 8.61
C ILE A 91 11.82 -18.03 7.67
N TYR A 92 12.12 -19.25 8.11
CA TYR A 92 11.71 -20.46 7.38
C TYR A 92 10.42 -21.02 7.99
N ASP A 93 9.37 -21.08 7.19
CA ASP A 93 8.12 -21.75 7.53
C ASP A 93 8.18 -23.21 7.07
N HIS A 94 8.38 -24.12 8.04
CA HIS A 94 8.41 -25.55 7.78
C HIS A 94 7.06 -26.11 7.32
N ARG A 95 5.92 -25.53 7.74
CA ARG A 95 4.60 -26.02 7.36
C ARG A 95 4.29 -25.70 5.89
N ALA A 96 4.65 -24.49 5.46
CA ALA A 96 4.50 -24.05 4.07
C ALA A 96 5.66 -24.47 3.16
N GLN A 97 6.76 -24.99 3.73
CA GLN A 97 8.01 -25.31 3.02
C GLN A 97 8.57 -24.10 2.25
N GLN A 98 8.53 -22.92 2.86
CA GLN A 98 8.89 -21.64 2.23
C GLN A 98 9.70 -20.77 3.18
N ALA A 99 10.54 -19.90 2.61
CA ALA A 99 11.17 -18.81 3.35
C ALA A 99 10.33 -17.53 3.22
N ALA A 100 10.22 -16.76 4.29
CA ALA A 100 9.57 -15.47 4.35
C ALA A 100 10.61 -14.41 4.72
N LEU A 101 10.92 -13.54 3.76
CA LEU A 101 11.76 -12.37 3.99
C LEU A 101 10.87 -11.17 4.29
N PRO A 102 10.98 -10.55 5.47
CA PRO A 102 10.34 -9.27 5.72
C PRO A 102 10.79 -8.21 4.72
N VAL A 103 9.83 -7.47 4.16
CA VAL A 103 10.08 -6.41 3.18
C VAL A 103 9.27 -5.14 3.50
N THR A 104 9.74 -4.02 2.98
CA THR A 104 9.03 -2.75 2.91
C THR A 104 8.64 -2.49 1.47
N VAL A 105 7.35 -2.27 1.23
CA VAL A 105 6.80 -1.89 -0.07
C VAL A 105 6.70 -0.37 -0.11
N HIS A 106 7.24 0.24 -1.16
CA HIS A 106 7.25 1.68 -1.37
C HIS A 106 6.21 2.05 -2.41
N HIS A 107 5.39 3.03 -2.10
CA HIS A 107 4.29 3.49 -2.95
C HIS A 107 4.64 4.83 -3.63
N GLU A 108 3.96 5.13 -4.73
CA GLU A 108 4.21 6.35 -5.53
C GLU A 108 3.92 7.65 -4.76
N ASP A 109 3.02 7.61 -3.77
CA ASP A 109 2.71 8.73 -2.89
C ASP A 109 3.76 8.96 -1.79
N GLY A 110 4.83 8.17 -1.76
CA GLY A 110 5.86 8.19 -0.73
C GLY A 110 5.49 7.40 0.54
N GLY A 111 4.30 6.81 0.59
CA GLY A 111 3.88 5.89 1.64
C GLY A 111 4.66 4.58 1.61
N THR A 112 4.69 3.89 2.75
CA THR A 112 5.29 2.56 2.86
C THR A 112 4.39 1.60 3.63
N SER A 113 4.48 0.31 3.31
CA SER A 113 3.79 -0.76 4.04
C SER A 113 4.73 -1.94 4.32
N GLU A 114 4.54 -2.61 5.47
CA GLU A 114 5.25 -3.85 5.80
C GLU A 114 4.60 -5.04 5.09
N SER A 115 5.42 -5.96 4.57
CA SER A 115 4.94 -7.18 3.93
C SER A 115 5.99 -8.30 4.02
N LEU A 116 5.69 -9.47 3.46
CA LEU A 116 6.58 -10.62 3.36
C LEU A 116 6.82 -10.99 1.89
N LEU A 117 8.08 -11.12 1.49
CA LEU A 117 8.45 -11.80 0.25
C LEU A 117 8.57 -13.30 0.54
N ILE A 118 7.68 -14.08 -0.06
CA ILE A 118 7.65 -15.53 0.07
C ILE A 118 8.51 -16.16 -1.03
N LEU A 119 9.46 -16.99 -0.62
CA LEU A 119 10.42 -17.66 -1.48
C LEU A 119 10.29 -19.18 -1.32
N THR A 120 10.18 -19.87 -2.44
CA THR A 120 10.29 -21.33 -2.49
C THR A 120 11.73 -21.77 -2.22
N PRO A 121 11.97 -23.04 -1.81
CA PRO A 121 13.32 -23.54 -1.58
C PRO A 121 14.23 -23.42 -2.81
N ALA A 122 13.69 -23.62 -4.01
CA ALA A 122 14.43 -23.46 -5.27
C ALA A 122 14.83 -21.99 -5.51
N GLN A 123 13.95 -21.03 -5.20
CA GLN A 123 14.27 -19.61 -5.30
C GLN A 123 15.35 -19.20 -4.27
N VAL A 124 15.32 -19.77 -3.06
CA VAL A 124 16.37 -19.52 -2.06
C VAL A 124 17.74 -19.99 -2.58
N GLN A 125 17.83 -21.20 -3.15
CA GLN A 125 19.07 -21.71 -3.72
C GLN A 125 19.55 -20.88 -4.92
N LEU A 126 18.62 -20.47 -5.80
CA LEU A 126 18.94 -19.61 -6.93
C LEU A 126 19.53 -18.27 -6.48
N TYR A 127 18.91 -17.63 -5.49
CA TYR A 127 19.36 -16.33 -5.03
C TYR A 127 20.66 -16.37 -4.24
N LEU A 128 20.97 -17.47 -3.53
CA LEU A 128 22.29 -17.66 -2.93
C LEU A 128 23.40 -17.47 -3.98
N PHE A 129 23.31 -18.19 -5.10
CA PHE A 129 24.30 -18.12 -6.18
C PHE A 129 24.34 -16.74 -6.87
N GLN A 130 23.18 -16.13 -7.11
CA GLN A 130 23.13 -14.80 -7.72
C GLN A 130 23.73 -13.72 -6.81
N PHE A 131 23.49 -13.80 -5.50
CA PHE A 131 24.02 -12.84 -4.53
C PHE A 131 25.53 -13.01 -4.33
N GLU A 132 26.06 -14.23 -4.33
CA GLU A 132 27.52 -14.47 -4.33
C GLU A 132 28.18 -13.76 -5.52
N GLN A 133 27.65 -13.94 -6.74
CA GLN A 133 28.18 -13.26 -7.92
C GLN A 133 28.11 -11.74 -7.83
N LEU A 134 27.03 -11.18 -7.26
CA LEU A 134 26.89 -9.74 -7.10
C LEU A 134 27.91 -9.18 -6.10
N ILE A 135 28.19 -9.92 -5.02
CA ILE A 135 29.24 -9.56 -4.05
C ILE A 135 30.61 -9.56 -4.74
N GLU A 136 30.94 -10.62 -5.47
CA GLU A 136 32.22 -10.70 -6.21
C GLU A 136 32.37 -9.56 -7.21
N ARG A 137 31.31 -9.25 -7.99
CA ARG A 137 31.32 -8.12 -8.94
C ARG A 137 31.58 -6.79 -8.25
N ARG A 138 30.95 -6.55 -7.09
CA ARG A 138 31.16 -5.32 -6.30
C ARG A 138 32.60 -5.21 -5.80
N GLU A 139 33.18 -6.29 -5.30
CA GLU A 139 34.57 -6.28 -4.80
C GLU A 139 35.58 -6.08 -5.94
N ASN A 140 35.31 -6.62 -7.13
CA ASN A 140 36.15 -6.39 -8.30
C ASN A 140 36.06 -4.94 -8.80
N ALA A 141 34.87 -4.33 -8.84
CA ALA A 141 34.70 -2.92 -9.22
C ALA A 141 35.53 -1.99 -8.31
N ARG A 142 35.54 -2.25 -7.00
CA ARG A 142 36.33 -1.48 -6.01
C ARG A 142 37.84 -1.61 -6.16
N LYS A 143 38.33 -2.70 -6.76
CA LYS A 143 39.76 -2.89 -7.03
C LYS A 143 40.21 -2.12 -8.28
N VAL A 144 39.31 -1.89 -9.24
CA VAL A 144 39.60 -1.12 -10.46
C VAL A 144 39.61 0.39 -10.19
N GLU A 145 38.87 0.86 -9.19
CA GLU A 145 38.83 2.26 -8.75
C GLU A 145 40.01 2.67 -7.83
N ARG A 146 40.91 1.74 -7.49
CA ARG A 146 42.11 1.98 -6.66
C ARG A 146 43.38 1.94 -7.49
#